data_AF-A0A6L8SZ98-F1
#
_entry.id   AF-A0A6L8SZ98-F1
#
_cell.length_a   1.000
_cell.length_b   1.000
_cell.length_c   1.000
_cell.angle_alpha   90.00
_cell.angle_beta   90.00
_cell.angle_gamma   90.00
#
_symmetry.space_group_name_H-M   'P 1'
#
loop_
_entity.id
_entity.type
_entity.pdbx_description
1 polymer ?
#
loop_
_entity_poly.entity_id
_entity_poly.type
_entity_poly.pdbx_seq_one_letter_code
_entity_poly.pdbx_strand_id
1 'polypeptide(L)'
;MSKSVLVIDAPENCYDCPFGTSYCGELEYVGYCELADCLDYDVILMTEEHYDYESKSRPKWCPLKPLPEKKEYIVPNDNVESQKDIIAVGWNACLREITETSDENKR
;
A
#
# COMPACT_ATOMS: atom_id res chain seq x y z
N MET A 1 8.90 22.15 1.35
CA MET A 1 9.09 20.78 1.89
C MET A 1 8.84 19.79 0.78
N SER A 2 9.79 18.91 0.52
CA SER A 2 9.59 17.76 -0.36
C SER A 2 8.62 16.78 0.29
N LYS A 3 7.74 16.17 -0.49
CA LYS A 3 6.83 15.10 -0.06
C LYS A 3 7.23 13.82 -0.78
N SER A 4 7.06 12.67 -0.12
CA SER A 4 7.36 11.34 -0.67
C SER A 4 6.13 10.44 -0.58
N VAL A 5 6.00 9.54 -1.55
CA VAL A 5 5.00 8.49 -1.61
C VAL A 5 5.71 7.20 -2.05
N LEU A 6 5.32 6.07 -1.49
CA LEU A 6 5.82 4.75 -1.87
C LEU A 6 4.72 4.00 -2.62
N VAL A 7 5.04 3.50 -3.82
CA VAL A 7 4.15 2.69 -4.65
C VAL A 7 4.88 1.40 -4.99
N ILE A 8 4.33 0.27 -4.56
CA ILE A 8 4.86 -1.07 -4.81
C ILE A 8 3.68 -2.02 -5.03
N ASP A 9 3.95 -3.20 -5.57
CA ASP A 9 2.98 -4.29 -5.57
C ASP A 9 2.58 -4.64 -4.14
N ALA A 10 1.28 -4.65 -3.87
CA ALA A 10 0.76 -4.91 -2.54
C ALA A 10 0.99 -6.39 -2.15
N PRO A 11 1.71 -6.67 -1.06
CA PRO A 11 1.96 -8.05 -0.65
C PRO A 11 0.68 -8.71 -0.16
N GLU A 12 0.54 -10.02 -0.43
CA GLU A 12 -0.64 -10.80 -0.05
C GLU A 12 -0.72 -11.03 1.48
N ASN A 13 0.43 -11.12 2.12
CA ASN A 13 0.60 -11.35 3.55
C ASN A 13 1.86 -10.62 4.07
N CYS A 14 2.08 -10.62 5.39
CA CYS A 14 3.23 -9.95 5.99
C CYS A 14 4.57 -10.68 5.76
N TYR A 15 4.54 -11.98 5.43
CA TYR A 15 5.74 -12.78 5.19
C TYR A 15 6.42 -12.43 3.86
N ASP A 16 5.63 -12.19 2.82
CA ASP A 16 6.11 -11.75 1.50
C ASP A 16 6.32 -10.23 1.41
N CYS A 17 6.11 -9.50 2.52
CA CYS A 17 6.24 -8.06 2.55
C CYS A 17 7.72 -7.66 2.69
N PRO A 18 8.24 -6.72 1.87
CA PRO A 18 9.63 -6.23 2.01
C PRO A 18 9.87 -5.45 3.32
N PHE A 19 8.81 -5.11 4.04
CA PHE A 19 8.85 -4.49 5.37
C PHE A 19 8.47 -5.47 6.49
N GLY A 20 8.23 -6.74 6.13
CA GLY A 20 8.01 -7.81 7.09
C GLY A 20 9.36 -8.29 7.60
N THR A 21 9.57 -8.20 8.91
CA THR A 21 10.72 -8.85 9.55
C THR A 21 10.22 -9.97 10.44
N SER A 22 10.95 -11.09 10.46
CA SER A 22 10.69 -12.21 11.35
C SER A 22 11.81 -12.27 12.39
N TYR A 23 11.44 -12.13 13.66
CA TYR A 23 12.37 -12.42 14.75
C TYR A 23 12.07 -13.80 15.30
N CYS A 24 13.10 -14.64 15.34
CA CYS A 24 13.08 -15.88 16.11
C CYS A 24 13.31 -15.51 17.59
N GLY A 25 12.23 -15.32 18.35
CA GLY A 25 12.32 -15.26 19.81
C GLY A 25 12.58 -16.65 20.40
N GLU A 26 12.91 -16.73 21.69
CA GLU A 26 13.17 -18.02 22.38
C GLU A 26 11.95 -18.96 22.43
N LEU A 27 10.74 -18.45 22.16
CA LEU A 27 9.48 -19.19 22.32
C LEU A 27 8.51 -19.12 21.12
N GLU A 28 8.67 -18.19 20.17
CA GLU A 28 7.71 -18.03 19.06
C GLU A 28 8.26 -17.22 17.86
N TYR A 29 7.69 -17.45 16.67
CA TYR A 29 7.90 -16.61 15.48
C TYR A 29 7.03 -15.36 15.57
N VAL A 30 7.64 -14.18 15.68
CA VAL A 30 6.91 -12.90 15.66
C VAL A 30 7.27 -12.13 14.40
N GLY A 31 6.24 -11.79 13.61
CA GLY A 31 6.37 -10.94 12.43
C GLY A 31 6.06 -9.49 12.78
N TYR A 32 6.98 -8.56 12.52
CA TYR A 32 6.75 -7.11 12.67
C TYR A 32 6.72 -6.41 11.32
N CYS A 33 6.04 -5.26 11.27
CA CYS A 33 6.08 -4.35 10.13
C CYS A 33 7.08 -3.22 10.42
N GLU A 34 8.30 -3.37 9.91
CA GLU A 34 9.39 -2.42 10.06
C GLU A 34 9.63 -1.68 8.74
N LEU A 35 9.42 -0.36 8.74
CA LEU A 35 9.68 0.47 7.55
C LEU A 35 11.18 0.70 7.29
N ALA A 36 12.05 0.31 8.22
CA ALA A 36 13.49 0.33 8.10
C ALA A 36 14.07 -0.87 8.86
N ASP A 37 15.03 -1.54 8.24
CA ASP A 37 15.73 -2.69 8.81
C ASP A 37 16.39 -2.27 10.13
N CYS A 38 16.11 -2.97 11.23
CA CYS A 38 16.73 -2.76 12.55
C CYS A 38 16.37 -1.44 13.23
N LEU A 39 15.08 -1.13 13.34
CA LEU A 39 14.62 -0.12 14.27
C LEU A 39 14.74 -0.64 15.72
N ASP A 40 15.27 0.18 16.63
CA ASP A 40 15.20 -0.12 18.07
C ASP A 40 13.73 -0.40 18.44
N TYR A 41 13.51 -1.31 19.40
CA TYR A 41 12.20 -1.85 19.82
C TYR A 41 11.09 -0.79 19.99
N ASP A 42 11.46 0.45 20.28
CA ASP A 42 10.59 1.61 20.48
C ASP A 42 10.05 2.26 19.18
N VAL A 43 10.54 1.87 17.99
CA VAL A 43 10.11 2.41 16.68
C VAL A 43 9.44 1.34 15.80
N ILE A 44 9.25 0.12 16.34
CA ILE A 44 8.35 -0.87 15.76
C ILE A 44 6.95 -0.25 15.73
N LEU A 45 6.45 0.05 14.53
CA LEU A 45 5.24 0.86 14.40
C LEU A 45 4.03 0.21 15.07
N MET A 46 3.97 -1.14 15.11
CA MET A 46 2.94 -1.89 15.83
C MET A 46 3.43 -3.28 16.21
N THR A 47 3.19 -3.67 17.47
CA THR A 47 3.47 -5.00 18.01
C THR A 47 2.22 -5.89 17.99
N GLU A 48 2.44 -7.17 17.71
CA GLU A 48 1.57 -8.33 18.00
C GLU A 48 0.22 -8.43 17.26
N GLU A 49 0.27 -9.04 16.07
CA GLU A 49 -0.58 -10.23 15.84
C GLU A 49 0.37 -11.37 15.43
N HIS A 50 0.23 -12.53 16.06
CA HIS A 50 1.05 -13.71 15.79
C HIS A 50 0.89 -14.12 14.32
N TYR A 51 1.86 -13.76 13.49
CA TYR A 51 1.91 -14.17 12.11
C TYR A 51 2.75 -15.42 12.00
N ASP A 52 2.16 -16.55 12.39
CA ASP A 52 2.70 -17.84 11.99
C ASP A 52 2.63 -17.97 10.44
N TYR A 53 3.19 -19.07 9.92
CA TYR A 53 3.04 -19.48 8.53
C TYR A 53 1.57 -19.59 8.07
N GLU A 54 0.59 -19.53 8.99
CA GLU A 54 -0.85 -19.53 8.74
C GLU A 54 -1.51 -18.14 8.75
N SER A 55 -0.73 -17.06 8.84
CA SER A 55 -1.16 -15.69 8.52
C SER A 55 -1.53 -15.57 7.04
N LYS A 56 -2.70 -16.11 6.69
CA LYS A 56 -3.15 -16.28 5.30
C LYS A 56 -3.49 -14.97 4.60
N SER A 57 -3.49 -13.82 5.30
CA SER A 57 -3.93 -12.56 4.71
C SER A 57 -3.37 -11.32 5.38
N ARG A 58 -3.05 -10.30 4.57
CA ARG A 58 -2.71 -8.94 4.99
C ARG A 58 -3.73 -8.36 5.99
N PRO A 59 -3.29 -7.80 7.13
CA PRO A 59 -4.18 -7.23 8.14
C PRO A 59 -4.84 -5.93 7.66
N LYS A 60 -6.05 -5.63 8.16
CA LYS A 60 -6.78 -4.39 7.81
C LYS A 60 -6.04 -3.12 8.24
N TRP A 61 -5.30 -3.20 9.34
CA TRP A 61 -4.54 -2.08 9.86
C TRP A 61 -3.31 -1.73 9.02
N CYS A 62 -2.86 -2.60 8.11
CA CYS A 62 -1.61 -2.48 7.36
C CYS A 62 -1.33 -1.04 6.88
N PRO A 63 -0.14 -0.47 7.14
CA PRO A 63 0.19 0.89 6.73
C PRO A 63 0.26 1.02 5.20
N LEU A 64 0.64 -0.06 4.50
CA LEU A 64 0.59 -0.15 3.04
C LEU A 64 -0.85 -0.35 2.57
N LYS A 65 -1.55 0.78 2.36
CA LYS A 65 -2.89 0.76 1.77
C LYS A 65 -2.84 0.44 0.28
N PRO A 66 -3.79 -0.35 -0.25
CA PRO A 66 -3.90 -0.53 -1.68
C PRO A 66 -4.13 0.82 -2.35
N LEU A 67 -3.62 0.96 -3.57
CA LEU A 67 -3.95 2.11 -4.39
C LEU A 67 -5.47 2.16 -4.59
N PRO A 68 -6.09 3.35 -4.51
CA PRO A 68 -7.51 3.46 -4.78
C PRO A 68 -7.88 3.03 -6.21
N GLU A 69 -9.10 2.54 -6.40
CA GLU A 69 -9.58 2.12 -7.72
C GLU A 69 -9.83 3.30 -8.64
N LYS A 70 -9.70 3.06 -9.96
CA LYS A 70 -10.10 4.02 -10.98
C LYS A 70 -11.61 4.25 -10.89
N LYS A 71 -12.03 5.50 -11.08
CA LYS A 71 -13.44 5.85 -11.18
C LYS A 71 -13.93 5.54 -12.59
N GLU A 72 -15.11 4.95 -12.68
CA GLU A 72 -15.78 4.73 -13.96
C GLU A 72 -16.26 6.06 -14.55
N TYR A 73 -16.21 6.12 -15.89
CA TYR A 73 -16.90 7.17 -16.64
C TYR A 73 -18.34 6.75 -16.86
N ILE A 74 -19.25 7.68 -16.72
CA ILE A 74 -20.66 7.48 -17.02
C ILE A 74 -20.99 8.23 -18.32
N VAL A 75 -22.13 7.91 -18.94
CA VAL A 75 -22.68 8.72 -20.03
C VAL A 75 -23.62 9.72 -19.37
N PRO A 76 -23.28 11.01 -19.29
CA PRO A 76 -24.07 11.94 -18.51
C PRO A 76 -25.37 12.26 -19.23
N ASN A 77 -26.48 11.99 -18.56
CA ASN A 77 -27.83 12.33 -19.03
C ASN A 77 -28.30 13.68 -18.48
N ASP A 78 -27.57 14.25 -17.53
CA ASP A 78 -27.77 15.60 -16.99
C ASP A 78 -26.45 16.27 -16.55
N ASN A 79 -26.58 17.52 -16.06
CA ASN A 79 -25.45 18.32 -15.59
C ASN A 79 -24.83 17.83 -14.27
N VAL A 80 -25.54 17.01 -13.48
CA VAL A 80 -25.03 16.45 -12.22
C VAL A 80 -24.12 15.26 -12.53
N GLU A 81 -24.51 14.45 -13.52
CA GLU A 81 -23.71 13.33 -13.99
C GLU A 81 -22.44 13.79 -14.71
N SER A 82 -22.50 14.88 -15.49
CA SER A 82 -21.30 15.42 -16.15
C SER A 82 -20.23 15.89 -15.16
N GLN A 83 -20.62 16.33 -13.96
CA GLN A 83 -19.67 16.65 -12.89
C GLN A 83 -18.99 15.41 -12.32
N LYS A 84 -19.65 14.25 -12.28
CA LYS A 84 -19.04 12.99 -11.83
C LYS A 84 -17.93 12.55 -12.77
N ASP A 85 -18.10 12.74 -14.08
CA ASP A 85 -17.07 12.43 -15.07
C ASP A 85 -15.85 13.34 -14.92
N ILE A 86 -16.05 14.64 -14.69
CA ILE A 86 -14.92 15.56 -14.45
C ILE A 86 -14.10 15.13 -13.22
N ILE A 87 -14.78 14.70 -12.15
CA ILE A 87 -14.12 14.16 -10.96
C ILE A 87 -13.39 12.85 -11.29
N ALA A 88 -14.00 11.96 -12.08
CA ALA A 88 -13.38 10.71 -12.50
C ALA A 88 -12.14 10.94 -13.35
N VAL A 89 -12.17 11.90 -14.29
CA VAL A 89 -11.01 12.30 -15.12
C VAL A 89 -9.86 12.75 -14.22
N GLY A 90 -10.09 13.69 -13.32
CA GLY A 90 -9.04 14.21 -12.44
C GLY A 90 -8.47 13.15 -11.50
N TRP A 91 -9.34 12.31 -10.93
CA TRP A 91 -8.95 11.19 -10.07
C TRP A 91 -8.08 10.16 -10.81
N ASN A 92 -8.54 9.71 -11.98
CA ASN A 92 -7.82 8.73 -12.78
C ASN A 92 -6.50 9.28 -13.33
N ALA A 93 -6.44 10.59 -13.64
CA ALA A 93 -5.20 11.25 -14.03
C ALA A 93 -4.18 11.29 -12.89
N CYS A 94 -4.61 11.57 -11.65
CA CYS A 94 -3.75 11.52 -10.47
C CYS A 94 -3.23 10.10 -10.21
N LEU A 95 -4.09 9.08 -10.26
CA LEU A 95 -3.68 7.69 -10.12
C LEU A 95 -2.66 7.30 -11.18
N ARG A 96 -2.90 7.71 -12.43
CA ARG A 96 -1.99 7.46 -13.55
C ARG A 96 -0.61 8.06 -13.30
N GLU A 97 -0.52 9.31 -12.90
CA GLU A 97 0.75 9.99 -12.58
C GLU A 97 1.54 9.28 -11.48
N ILE A 98 0.83 8.71 -10.49
CA ILE A 98 1.45 7.97 -9.38
C ILE A 98 1.96 6.59 -9.83
N THR A 99 1.24 5.90 -10.72
CA THR A 99 1.55 4.52 -11.13
C THR A 99 2.43 4.42 -12.36
N GLU A 100 2.33 5.37 -13.28
CA GLU A 100 3.16 5.42 -14.49
C GLU A 100 4.50 6.05 -14.11
N THR A 101 5.37 5.25 -13.47
CA THR A 101 6.79 5.58 -13.46
C THR A 101 7.27 5.52 -14.91
N SER A 102 7.78 6.63 -15.41
CA SER A 102 8.47 6.73 -16.69
C SER A 102 9.37 5.52 -16.93
N ASP A 103 8.94 4.57 -17.77
CA ASP A 103 9.77 3.51 -18.36
C ASP A 103 10.91 4.08 -19.24
N GLU A 104 11.17 5.40 -19.17
CA GLU A 104 12.21 6.10 -19.91
C GLU A 104 13.63 5.88 -19.35
N ASN A 105 13.81 5.22 -18.21
CA ASN A 105 15.13 4.85 -17.68
C ASN A 105 15.68 3.51 -18.22
N LYS A 106 15.14 3.00 -19.33
CA LYS A 106 15.81 2.02 -20.19
C LYS A 106 16.25 2.69 -21.50
N ARG A 107 17.35 3.44 -21.45
CA ARG A 107 18.12 3.85 -22.63
C ARG A 107 19.61 3.73 -22.36
#